data_AF-A0A2H0IXP9-F1
#
_entry.id   AF-A0A2H0IXP9-F1
#
_cell.length_a   1.000
_cell.length_b   1.000
_cell.length_c   1.000
_cell.angle_alpha   90.00
_cell.angle_beta   90.00
_cell.angle_gamma   90.00
#
_symmetry.space_group_name_H-M   'P 1'
#
loop_
_entity.id
_entity.type
_entity.pdbx_description
1 polymer ?
#
loop_
_entity_poly.entity_id
_entity_poly.type
_entity_poly.pdbx_seq_one_letter_code
_entity_poly.pdbx_strand_id
1 'polypeptide(L)'
;MFKMCVAHSLASDPQLAAASLVRKVRADLAGVEPAAALLFTTFGNDHATLLRELVALLPNCPIVGGSSHGEVSNELGYRVGSAVLVAFASDHIKMQAGVLRGLTFDDEATNHRTALTQWLPLPQTHAFANRAPALGLLFPDGIGLDGGAVLRLFAAQYPKTQFFGGAAAEDFHLQPTAQFFNTEVLHNAVPYLLFYGPVRYHWSVTEGLSSGWQAVGARLDAQCQGKFIRTINGHRATDQLAERYQLEGGLLSVVHPFVIYPDRNSDEHYLRDVVRYHAASGAVESMQSLPDACQIQLTQPNIEAILTASRQGMHRALALYPGNGAPAGVLCFSCASRALVLQQNPAAEFETATQGLQSRLPMAGFYAYGEIAPGISSGDATFHSASLVTLVLGKEPKPTAGIFSAQAAFTQANLERDKQMLSAELAEAQAALAAVRYELSQYQARERIAAHSKTEQHAVLKSLALRLVCEVLDTRLNDFKRLAIKGDPPRLNKTGLARMVNDLHYRHYGTDFPLTLNALAALLTENGDGKLLI
;
A
#
# COMPACT_ATOMS: atom_id res chain seq x y z
N MET A 1 -32.76 -6.38 -2.92
CA MET A 1 -31.61 -6.53 -2.03
C MET A 1 -30.36 -6.94 -2.81
N PHE A 2 -29.23 -6.31 -2.56
CA PHE A 2 -27.91 -6.76 -3.02
C PHE A 2 -27.13 -7.25 -1.81
N LYS A 3 -26.57 -8.46 -1.88
CA LYS A 3 -25.76 -9.07 -0.83
C LYS A 3 -24.42 -9.49 -1.41
N MET A 4 -23.38 -9.31 -0.61
CA MET A 4 -22.09 -9.97 -0.78
C MET A 4 -21.90 -10.90 0.41
N CYS A 5 -21.45 -12.12 0.17
CA CYS A 5 -21.14 -13.10 1.20
C CYS A 5 -19.72 -13.59 1.00
N VAL A 6 -19.04 -13.91 2.10
CA VAL A 6 -17.66 -14.38 2.10
C VAL A 6 -17.60 -15.73 2.79
N ALA A 7 -16.80 -16.62 2.25
CA ALA A 7 -16.38 -17.85 2.90
C ALA A 7 -14.88 -18.05 2.67
N HIS A 8 -14.17 -18.49 3.71
CA HIS A 8 -12.73 -18.74 3.65
C HIS A 8 -12.44 -20.13 4.23
N SER A 9 -11.76 -20.99 3.47
CA SER A 9 -11.43 -22.36 3.87
C SER A 9 -9.93 -22.60 3.92
N LEU A 10 -9.49 -23.32 4.95
CA LEU A 10 -8.11 -23.83 5.11
C LEU A 10 -8.00 -25.32 4.76
N ALA A 11 -9.06 -25.93 4.22
CA ALA A 11 -9.03 -27.33 3.84
C ALA A 11 -8.14 -27.51 2.61
N SER A 12 -7.15 -28.39 2.71
CA SER A 12 -6.27 -28.76 1.59
C SER A 12 -6.94 -29.72 0.61
N ASP A 13 -7.91 -30.51 1.09
CA ASP A 13 -8.74 -31.38 0.24
C ASP A 13 -9.78 -30.52 -0.52
N PRO A 14 -9.78 -30.55 -1.86
CA PRO A 14 -10.60 -29.65 -2.66
C PRO A 14 -12.10 -29.91 -2.50
N GLN A 15 -12.52 -31.15 -2.26
CA GLN A 15 -13.94 -31.49 -2.01
C GLN A 15 -14.41 -30.92 -0.67
N LEU A 16 -13.64 -31.10 0.40
CA LEU A 16 -13.93 -30.53 1.71
C LEU A 16 -13.90 -28.99 1.68
N ALA A 17 -12.93 -28.41 0.96
CA ALA A 17 -12.85 -26.98 0.74
C ALA A 17 -14.12 -26.46 0.05
N ALA A 18 -14.49 -27.00 -1.11
CA ALA A 18 -15.70 -26.62 -1.84
C ALA A 18 -16.96 -26.74 -0.97
N ALA A 19 -17.14 -27.89 -0.31
CA ALA A 19 -18.30 -28.12 0.56
C ALA A 19 -18.36 -27.11 1.73
N SER A 20 -17.22 -26.77 2.34
CA SER A 20 -17.16 -25.78 3.41
C SER A 20 -17.49 -24.37 2.94
N LEU A 21 -16.95 -23.95 1.79
CA LEU A 21 -17.20 -22.64 1.19
C LEU A 21 -18.67 -22.46 0.83
N VAL A 22 -19.25 -23.43 0.12
CA VAL A 22 -20.65 -23.36 -0.33
C VAL A 22 -21.62 -23.39 0.85
N ARG A 23 -21.35 -24.22 1.87
CA ARG A 23 -22.19 -24.29 3.07
C ARG A 23 -22.29 -22.92 3.75
N LYS A 24 -21.15 -22.23 3.89
CA LYS A 24 -21.09 -20.89 4.49
C LYS A 24 -21.81 -19.85 3.63
N VAL A 25 -21.55 -19.82 2.32
CA VAL A 25 -22.23 -18.92 1.39
C VAL A 25 -23.76 -19.10 1.43
N ARG A 26 -24.25 -20.34 1.39
CA ARG A 26 -25.70 -20.63 1.45
C ARG A 26 -26.34 -20.20 2.76
N ALA A 27 -25.62 -20.39 3.88
CA ALA A 27 -26.09 -19.95 5.19
C ALA A 27 -26.25 -18.42 5.25
N ASP A 28 -25.26 -17.67 4.77
CA ASP A 28 -25.29 -16.20 4.79
C ASP A 28 -26.31 -15.60 3.81
N LEU A 29 -26.51 -16.25 2.66
CA LEU A 29 -27.50 -15.82 1.68
C LEU A 29 -28.93 -16.07 2.13
N ALA A 30 -29.14 -16.96 3.12
CA ALA A 30 -30.44 -17.27 3.71
C ALA A 30 -31.49 -17.69 2.68
N GLY A 31 -31.12 -18.62 1.79
CA GLY A 31 -32.03 -19.19 0.77
C GLY A 31 -32.12 -18.38 -0.53
N VAL A 32 -31.37 -17.28 -0.67
CA VAL A 32 -31.21 -16.59 -1.97
C VAL A 32 -30.09 -17.25 -2.76
N GLU A 33 -30.35 -17.65 -4.00
CA GLU A 33 -29.31 -18.21 -4.87
C GLU A 33 -28.27 -17.13 -5.27
N PRO A 34 -26.97 -17.45 -5.24
CA PRO A 34 -25.94 -16.55 -5.73
C PRO A 34 -26.04 -16.42 -7.26
N ALA A 35 -25.87 -15.19 -7.75
CA ALA A 35 -25.93 -14.85 -9.17
C ALA A 35 -24.55 -14.86 -9.86
N ALA A 36 -23.47 -14.73 -9.08
CA ALA A 36 -22.08 -14.87 -9.53
C ALA A 36 -21.18 -15.03 -8.29
N ALA A 37 -19.99 -15.59 -8.48
CA ALA A 37 -18.99 -15.67 -7.43
C ALA A 37 -17.57 -15.41 -7.94
N LEU A 38 -16.72 -14.94 -7.03
CA LEU A 38 -15.27 -14.85 -7.19
C LEU A 38 -14.62 -15.98 -6.41
N LEU A 39 -13.62 -16.64 -7.01
CA LEU A 39 -12.76 -17.59 -6.30
C LEU A 39 -11.30 -17.14 -6.40
N PHE A 40 -10.66 -17.04 -5.24
CA PHE A 40 -9.21 -16.91 -5.14
C PHE A 40 -8.68 -18.07 -4.31
N THR A 41 -7.63 -18.72 -4.79
CA THR A 41 -6.99 -19.81 -4.05
C THR A 41 -5.48 -19.80 -4.27
N THR A 42 -4.73 -20.11 -3.22
CA THR A 42 -3.28 -20.10 -3.25
C THR A 42 -2.77 -20.99 -4.38
N PHE A 43 -1.67 -20.59 -5.02
CA PHE A 43 -0.92 -21.45 -5.92
C PHE A 43 -0.63 -22.84 -5.30
N GLY A 44 -0.47 -23.87 -6.13
CA GLY A 44 -0.17 -25.24 -5.67
C GLY A 44 -1.37 -26.05 -5.18
N ASN A 45 -2.51 -25.42 -4.85
CA ASN A 45 -3.75 -26.15 -4.59
C ASN A 45 -4.29 -26.84 -5.85
N ASP A 46 -5.08 -27.91 -5.70
CA ASP A 46 -5.78 -28.55 -6.83
C ASP A 46 -6.96 -27.69 -7.30
N HIS A 47 -6.64 -26.66 -8.10
CA HIS A 47 -7.60 -25.70 -8.63
C HIS A 47 -8.67 -26.37 -9.48
N ALA A 48 -8.29 -27.34 -10.32
CA ALA A 48 -9.20 -27.99 -11.25
C ALA A 48 -10.28 -28.79 -10.50
N THR A 49 -9.90 -29.56 -9.48
CA THR A 49 -10.88 -30.29 -8.67
C THR A 49 -11.72 -29.33 -7.84
N LEU A 50 -11.13 -28.32 -7.19
CA LEU A 50 -11.88 -27.33 -6.42
C LEU A 50 -12.96 -26.64 -7.25
N LEU A 51 -12.63 -26.20 -8.47
CA LEU A 51 -13.58 -25.55 -9.38
C LEU A 51 -14.70 -26.49 -9.82
N ARG A 52 -14.39 -27.75 -10.18
CA ARG A 52 -15.41 -28.75 -10.52
C ARG A 52 -16.41 -28.96 -9.39
N GLU A 53 -15.93 -29.10 -8.16
CA GLU A 53 -16.77 -29.29 -6.98
C GLU A 53 -17.63 -28.05 -6.69
N LEU A 54 -17.04 -26.85 -6.80
CA LEU A 54 -17.78 -25.60 -6.62
C LEU A 54 -18.89 -25.42 -7.65
N VAL A 55 -18.62 -25.68 -8.93
CA VAL A 55 -19.63 -25.60 -10.00
C VAL A 55 -20.72 -26.66 -9.82
N ALA A 56 -20.37 -27.88 -9.39
CA ALA A 56 -21.36 -28.92 -9.08
C ALA A 56 -22.29 -28.51 -7.93
N LEU A 57 -21.75 -27.82 -6.92
CA LEU A 57 -22.51 -27.34 -5.77
C LEU A 57 -23.26 -26.00 -6.03
N LEU A 58 -22.86 -25.23 -7.04
CA LEU A 58 -23.46 -23.94 -7.41
C LEU A 58 -23.72 -23.86 -8.94
N PRO A 59 -24.57 -24.73 -9.51
CA PRO A 59 -24.67 -24.92 -10.96
C PRO A 59 -25.16 -23.70 -11.76
N ASN A 60 -25.83 -22.74 -11.11
CA ASN A 60 -26.34 -21.52 -11.73
C ASN A 60 -25.53 -20.27 -11.38
N CYS A 61 -24.40 -20.43 -10.71
CA CYS A 61 -23.55 -19.34 -10.26
C CYS A 61 -22.23 -19.37 -11.04
N PRO A 62 -22.04 -18.49 -12.04
CA PRO A 62 -20.76 -18.42 -12.74
C PRO A 62 -19.66 -18.00 -11.77
N ILE A 63 -18.50 -18.64 -11.90
CA ILE A 63 -17.32 -18.41 -11.05
C ILE A 63 -16.20 -17.81 -11.88
N VAL A 64 -15.62 -16.71 -11.42
CA VAL A 64 -14.42 -16.10 -12.00
C VAL A 64 -13.35 -15.88 -10.94
N GLY A 65 -12.09 -15.74 -11.33
CA GLY A 65 -11.02 -15.35 -10.40
C GLY A 65 -9.67 -15.86 -10.86
N GLY A 66 -8.81 -16.24 -9.93
CA GLY A 66 -7.48 -16.75 -10.25
C GLY A 66 -6.67 -17.19 -9.04
N SER A 67 -5.47 -17.69 -9.30
CA SER A 67 -4.51 -18.01 -8.26
C SER A 67 -4.06 -16.76 -7.51
N SER A 68 -3.66 -16.95 -6.26
CA SER A 68 -3.15 -15.86 -5.42
C SER A 68 -1.82 -16.23 -4.75
N HIS A 69 -1.10 -15.22 -4.27
CA HIS A 69 -0.01 -15.39 -3.31
C HIS A 69 -0.53 -15.65 -1.87
N GLY A 70 -1.76 -15.25 -1.60
CA GLY A 70 -2.46 -15.47 -0.34
C GLY A 70 -3.80 -14.76 -0.30
N GLU A 71 -4.72 -15.28 0.50
CA GLU A 71 -6.09 -14.81 0.61
C GLU A 71 -6.28 -14.00 1.88
N VAL A 72 -7.28 -13.12 1.86
CA VAL A 72 -7.67 -12.36 3.05
C VAL A 72 -9.18 -12.30 3.20
N SER A 73 -9.65 -12.32 4.45
CA SER A 73 -11.06 -12.13 4.77
C SER A 73 -11.25 -11.61 6.19
N ASN A 74 -12.40 -11.03 6.48
CA ASN A 74 -12.79 -10.71 7.87
C ASN A 74 -13.08 -11.95 8.74
N GLU A 75 -13.06 -13.18 8.19
CA GLU A 75 -13.24 -14.42 8.96
C GLU A 75 -11.94 -14.96 9.50
N LEU A 76 -10.93 -15.12 8.64
CA LEU A 76 -9.66 -15.75 8.98
C LEU A 76 -8.45 -14.81 8.91
N GLY A 77 -8.63 -13.54 8.56
CA GLY A 77 -7.51 -12.65 8.25
C GLY A 77 -6.74 -13.13 7.02
N TYR A 78 -5.44 -12.82 6.96
CA TYR A 78 -4.54 -13.26 5.88
C TYR A 78 -4.15 -14.73 6.05
N ARG A 79 -4.21 -15.52 4.98
CA ARG A 79 -3.85 -16.94 4.96
C ARG A 79 -3.17 -17.30 3.63
N VAL A 80 -2.36 -18.35 3.70
CA VAL A 80 -1.71 -19.02 2.56
C VAL A 80 -2.09 -20.50 2.64
N GLY A 81 -2.18 -21.17 1.50
CA GLY A 81 -2.69 -22.53 1.40
C GLY A 81 -4.21 -22.60 1.61
N SER A 82 -4.93 -21.54 1.23
CA SER A 82 -6.35 -21.41 1.48
C SER A 82 -7.15 -21.08 0.20
N ALA A 83 -8.47 -21.01 0.36
CA ALA A 83 -9.39 -20.60 -0.69
C ALA A 83 -10.44 -19.64 -0.13
N VAL A 84 -10.71 -18.56 -0.85
CA VAL A 84 -11.76 -17.59 -0.54
C VAL A 84 -12.77 -17.57 -1.68
N LEU A 85 -14.03 -17.78 -1.31
CA LEU A 85 -15.19 -17.66 -2.19
C LEU A 85 -15.99 -16.41 -1.80
N VAL A 86 -16.15 -15.48 -2.74
CA VAL A 86 -17.02 -14.31 -2.58
C VAL A 86 -18.24 -14.48 -3.46
N ALA A 87 -19.42 -14.59 -2.88
CA ALA A 87 -20.66 -14.78 -3.62
C ALA A 87 -21.51 -13.50 -3.61
N PHE A 88 -22.12 -13.19 -4.75
CA PHE A 88 -23.01 -12.06 -4.90
C PHE A 88 -24.43 -12.53 -5.20
N ALA A 89 -25.41 -11.92 -4.57
CA ALA A 89 -26.82 -12.15 -4.87
C ALA A 89 -27.56 -10.83 -5.02
N SER A 90 -28.37 -10.70 -6.07
CA SER A 90 -29.23 -9.54 -6.24
C SER A 90 -30.49 -9.82 -7.08
N ASP A 91 -31.55 -9.12 -6.72
CA ASP A 91 -32.77 -8.96 -7.50
C ASP A 91 -32.67 -7.83 -8.55
N HIS A 92 -31.82 -6.83 -8.34
CA HIS A 92 -31.75 -5.64 -9.20
C HIS A 92 -30.42 -5.43 -9.92
N ILE A 93 -29.32 -5.96 -9.37
CA ILE A 93 -28.01 -5.90 -10.00
C ILE A 93 -27.83 -7.20 -10.78
N LYS A 94 -27.67 -7.09 -12.09
CA LYS A 94 -27.37 -8.23 -12.96
C LYS A 94 -25.87 -8.33 -13.14
N MET A 95 -25.36 -9.55 -13.11
CA MET A 95 -23.93 -9.83 -13.22
C MET A 95 -23.69 -10.70 -14.43
N GLN A 96 -22.69 -10.34 -15.24
CA GLN A 96 -22.27 -11.11 -16.40
C GLN A 96 -20.80 -11.49 -16.23
N ALA A 97 -20.57 -12.78 -16.04
CA ALA A 97 -19.23 -13.34 -16.07
C ALA A 97 -18.79 -13.57 -17.53
N GLY A 98 -17.51 -13.39 -17.81
CA GLY A 98 -16.91 -13.77 -19.07
C GLY A 98 -15.41 -13.97 -18.91
N VAL A 99 -14.76 -14.32 -20.01
CA VAL A 99 -13.30 -14.48 -20.04
C VAL A 99 -12.78 -14.22 -21.45
N LEU A 100 -11.68 -13.48 -21.54
CA LEU A 100 -10.86 -13.40 -22.74
C LEU A 100 -9.74 -14.43 -22.66
N ARG A 101 -9.49 -15.15 -23.76
CA ARG A 101 -8.47 -16.21 -23.86
C ARG A 101 -7.44 -15.89 -24.93
N GLY A 102 -6.25 -16.47 -24.80
CA GLY A 102 -5.23 -16.43 -25.85
C GLY A 102 -4.73 -15.03 -26.17
N LEU A 103 -4.68 -14.17 -25.15
CA LEU A 103 -4.02 -12.88 -25.25
C LEU A 103 -2.50 -13.09 -25.15
N THR A 104 -1.75 -12.08 -25.53
CA THR A 104 -0.28 -12.11 -25.55
C THR A 104 0.29 -10.87 -24.89
N PHE A 105 1.51 -10.97 -24.37
CA PHE A 105 2.20 -9.84 -23.79
C PHE A 105 2.55 -8.81 -24.87
N ASP A 106 2.18 -7.54 -24.66
CA ASP A 106 2.63 -6.39 -25.46
C ASP A 106 2.34 -6.43 -26.99
N ASP A 107 1.25 -7.09 -27.41
CA ASP A 107 0.74 -7.03 -28.80
C ASP A 107 -0.72 -6.54 -28.82
N GLU A 108 -0.90 -5.22 -28.78
CA GLU A 108 -2.22 -4.59 -28.73
C GLU A 108 -3.09 -4.93 -29.96
N ALA A 109 -2.51 -4.97 -31.15
CA ALA A 109 -3.25 -5.18 -32.38
C ALA A 109 -3.81 -6.62 -32.46
N THR A 110 -3.00 -7.61 -32.08
CA THR A 110 -3.46 -9.00 -31.98
C THR A 110 -4.47 -9.15 -30.84
N ASN A 111 -4.18 -8.62 -29.65
CA ASN A 111 -5.08 -8.70 -28.51
C ASN A 111 -6.45 -8.07 -28.79
N HIS A 112 -6.48 -6.91 -29.45
CA HIS A 112 -7.72 -6.25 -29.83
C HIS A 112 -8.56 -7.10 -30.79
N ARG A 113 -7.93 -7.68 -31.83
CA ARG A 113 -8.60 -8.58 -32.77
C ARG A 113 -9.14 -9.83 -32.06
N THR A 114 -8.32 -10.45 -31.23
CA THR A 114 -8.68 -11.63 -30.43
C THR A 114 -9.87 -11.33 -29.53
N ALA A 115 -9.86 -10.20 -28.82
CA ALA A 115 -10.94 -9.82 -27.92
C ALA A 115 -12.25 -9.55 -28.68
N LEU A 116 -12.21 -8.81 -29.79
CA LEU A 116 -13.39 -8.56 -30.62
C LEU A 116 -14.04 -9.86 -31.08
N THR A 117 -13.26 -10.84 -31.55
CA THR A 117 -13.81 -12.15 -31.98
C THR A 117 -14.48 -12.93 -30.85
N GLN A 118 -14.07 -12.72 -29.59
CA GLN A 118 -14.63 -13.38 -28.42
C GLN A 118 -15.83 -12.63 -27.84
N TRP A 119 -15.90 -11.32 -28.00
CA TRP A 119 -17.05 -10.51 -27.57
C TRP A 119 -18.21 -10.53 -28.55
N LEU A 120 -17.95 -10.57 -29.86
CA LEU A 120 -18.98 -10.63 -30.92
C LEU A 120 -20.05 -11.72 -30.73
N PRO A 121 -19.71 -12.97 -30.39
CA PRO A 121 -20.71 -14.03 -30.23
C PRO A 121 -21.46 -13.99 -28.90
N LEU A 122 -21.12 -13.09 -27.97
CA LEU A 122 -21.82 -13.03 -26.68
C LEU A 122 -23.28 -12.59 -26.95
N PRO A 123 -24.28 -13.40 -26.56
CA PRO A 123 -25.67 -13.03 -26.76
C PRO A 123 -25.94 -11.70 -26.07
N GLN A 124 -26.39 -10.71 -26.83
CA GLN A 124 -27.01 -9.50 -26.26
C GLN A 124 -28.34 -9.93 -25.66
N THR A 125 -28.31 -10.60 -24.50
CA THR A 125 -29.54 -10.97 -23.83
C THR A 125 -30.31 -9.69 -23.52
N HIS A 126 -31.64 -9.73 -23.65
CA HIS A 126 -32.48 -8.57 -23.33
C HIS A 126 -32.26 -8.04 -21.90
N ALA A 127 -31.68 -8.85 -21.01
CA ALA A 127 -31.30 -8.46 -19.65
C ALA A 127 -30.17 -7.40 -19.59
N PHE A 128 -29.33 -7.30 -20.62
CA PHE A 128 -28.18 -6.38 -20.69
C PHE A 128 -28.23 -5.41 -21.88
N ALA A 129 -29.21 -5.59 -22.78
CA ALA A 129 -29.37 -4.77 -23.98
C ALA A 129 -29.43 -3.27 -23.65
N ASN A 130 -28.66 -2.46 -24.39
CA ASN A 130 -28.62 -1.00 -24.32
C ASN A 130 -28.16 -0.38 -22.99
N ARG A 131 -27.45 -1.12 -22.12
CA ARG A 131 -26.88 -0.57 -20.88
C ARG A 131 -25.39 -0.85 -20.79
N ALA A 132 -24.61 0.18 -20.45
CA ALA A 132 -23.21 -0.01 -20.06
C ALA A 132 -23.14 -0.66 -18.67
N PRO A 133 -22.14 -1.52 -18.39
CA PRO A 133 -21.87 -1.97 -17.04
C PRO A 133 -21.60 -0.76 -16.13
N ALA A 134 -22.15 -0.79 -14.92
CA ALA A 134 -21.86 0.21 -13.89
C ALA A 134 -20.46 0.03 -13.28
N LEU A 135 -19.95 -1.19 -13.25
CA LEU A 135 -18.64 -1.56 -12.71
C LEU A 135 -18.17 -2.87 -13.33
N GLY A 136 -16.85 -3.03 -13.52
CA GLY A 136 -16.23 -4.28 -13.94
C GLY A 136 -15.15 -4.74 -12.96
N LEU A 137 -15.07 -6.06 -12.73
CA LEU A 137 -13.96 -6.70 -12.03
C LEU A 137 -13.12 -7.51 -13.04
N LEU A 138 -11.81 -7.35 -13.04
CA LEU A 138 -10.87 -8.00 -13.95
C LEU A 138 -9.81 -8.79 -13.18
N PHE A 139 -9.51 -10.00 -13.64
CA PHE A 139 -8.52 -10.88 -13.02
C PHE A 139 -7.52 -11.42 -14.05
N PRO A 140 -6.68 -10.56 -14.66
CA PRO A 140 -5.76 -10.98 -15.71
C PRO A 140 -4.66 -11.92 -15.19
N ASP A 141 -4.01 -12.64 -16.11
CA ASP A 141 -2.71 -13.25 -15.86
C ASP A 141 -1.70 -12.21 -15.37
N GLY A 142 -1.05 -12.48 -14.23
CA GLY A 142 -0.08 -11.57 -13.61
C GLY A 142 1.33 -11.61 -14.21
N ILE A 143 1.62 -12.52 -15.12
CA ILE A 143 2.95 -12.67 -15.74
C ILE A 143 2.85 -12.65 -17.26
N GLY A 144 1.87 -13.37 -17.81
CA GLY A 144 1.73 -13.58 -19.25
C GLY A 144 1.19 -12.37 -20.02
N LEU A 145 0.62 -11.38 -19.34
CA LEU A 145 -0.07 -10.24 -19.95
C LEU A 145 0.41 -8.89 -19.39
N ASP A 146 0.37 -7.87 -20.25
CA ASP A 146 0.52 -6.48 -19.83
C ASP A 146 -0.85 -5.96 -19.34
N GLY A 147 -0.95 -5.73 -18.04
CA GLY A 147 -2.17 -5.27 -17.37
C GLY A 147 -2.61 -3.88 -17.84
N GLY A 148 -1.67 -3.02 -18.25
CA GLY A 148 -1.99 -1.74 -18.88
C GLY A 148 -2.73 -1.91 -20.21
N ALA A 149 -2.22 -2.80 -21.08
CA ALA A 149 -2.84 -3.15 -22.36
C ALA A 149 -4.20 -3.82 -22.17
N VAL A 150 -4.33 -4.72 -21.19
CA VAL A 150 -5.63 -5.31 -20.82
C VAL A 150 -6.63 -4.23 -20.41
N LEU A 151 -6.23 -3.25 -19.60
CA LEU A 151 -7.13 -2.17 -19.21
C LEU A 151 -7.56 -1.30 -20.37
N ARG A 152 -6.63 -0.92 -21.27
CA ARG A 152 -6.96 -0.17 -22.49
C ARG A 152 -7.97 -0.92 -23.36
N LEU A 153 -7.81 -2.24 -23.49
CA LEU A 153 -8.74 -3.10 -24.22
C LEU A 153 -10.16 -3.06 -23.63
N PHE A 154 -10.30 -3.22 -22.31
CA PHE A 154 -11.60 -3.18 -21.64
C PHE A 154 -12.22 -1.77 -21.63
N ALA A 155 -11.40 -0.72 -21.44
CA ALA A 155 -11.85 0.66 -21.50
C ALA A 155 -12.35 1.05 -22.91
N ALA A 156 -11.71 0.56 -23.98
CA ALA A 156 -12.19 0.77 -25.35
C ALA A 156 -13.55 0.12 -25.60
N GLN A 157 -13.78 -1.09 -25.06
CA GLN A 157 -15.04 -1.81 -25.19
C GLN A 157 -16.15 -1.23 -24.30
N TYR A 158 -15.81 -0.74 -23.11
CA TYR A 158 -16.75 -0.24 -22.10
C TYR A 158 -16.30 1.14 -21.56
N PRO A 159 -16.36 2.20 -22.38
CA PRO A 159 -15.77 3.52 -22.06
C PRO A 159 -16.45 4.27 -20.91
N LYS A 160 -17.59 3.77 -20.40
CA LYS A 160 -18.32 4.36 -19.27
C LYS A 160 -18.21 3.53 -17.99
N THR A 161 -17.37 2.50 -18.00
CA THR A 161 -17.25 1.54 -16.92
C THR A 161 -15.90 1.69 -16.25
N GLN A 162 -15.90 1.81 -14.93
CA GLN A 162 -14.68 1.71 -14.15
C GLN A 162 -14.37 0.25 -13.84
N PHE A 163 -13.07 -0.07 -13.91
CA PHE A 163 -12.56 -1.41 -13.71
C PHE A 163 -11.75 -1.49 -12.42
N PHE A 164 -11.92 -2.61 -11.71
CA PHE A 164 -11.22 -2.93 -10.48
C PHE A 164 -10.74 -4.38 -10.52
N GLY A 165 -9.83 -4.76 -9.62
CA GLY A 165 -9.41 -6.16 -9.50
C GLY A 165 -7.94 -6.29 -9.14
N GLY A 166 -7.39 -7.45 -9.47
CA GLY A 166 -5.98 -7.76 -9.28
C GLY A 166 -5.56 -8.89 -10.22
N ALA A 167 -4.31 -8.85 -10.66
CA ALA A 167 -3.75 -9.90 -11.49
C ALA A 167 -3.47 -11.16 -10.66
N ALA A 168 -3.73 -12.33 -11.24
CA ALA A 168 -3.44 -13.61 -10.59
C ALA A 168 -1.96 -13.68 -10.18
N ALA A 169 -1.68 -14.37 -9.09
CA ALA A 169 -0.35 -14.41 -8.47
C ALA A 169 0.06 -15.84 -8.09
N GLU A 170 1.35 -16.00 -7.81
CA GLU A 170 1.99 -17.20 -7.27
C GLU A 170 3.08 -16.82 -6.24
N ASP A 171 4.06 -17.67 -5.97
CA ASP A 171 5.10 -17.50 -4.92
C ASP A 171 6.41 -16.86 -5.39
N PHE A 172 6.33 -15.97 -6.38
CA PHE A 172 7.46 -15.28 -7.01
C PHE A 172 8.49 -16.22 -7.63
N HIS A 173 8.10 -17.46 -7.95
CA HIS A 173 8.84 -18.34 -8.84
C HIS A 173 8.71 -17.94 -10.31
N LEU A 174 7.85 -16.94 -10.58
CA LEU A 174 7.55 -16.35 -11.88
C LEU A 174 7.15 -17.43 -12.90
N GLN A 175 6.34 -18.38 -12.43
CA GLN A 175 5.71 -19.44 -13.20
C GLN A 175 4.32 -19.01 -13.69
N PRO A 176 3.79 -19.58 -14.79
CA PRO A 176 2.47 -19.21 -15.28
C PRO A 176 1.40 -19.20 -14.19
N THR A 177 0.68 -18.08 -14.05
CA THR A 177 -0.40 -17.92 -13.08
C THR A 177 -1.68 -18.58 -13.60
N ALA A 178 -2.62 -18.92 -12.71
CA ALA A 178 -3.86 -19.58 -13.09
C ALA A 178 -5.05 -18.60 -13.05
N GLN A 179 -5.88 -18.63 -14.09
CA GLN A 179 -7.10 -17.86 -14.19
C GLN A 179 -8.31 -18.78 -14.19
N PHE A 180 -9.37 -18.41 -13.48
CA PHE A 180 -10.52 -19.29 -13.28
C PHE A 180 -11.74 -18.78 -14.01
N PHE A 181 -12.38 -19.68 -14.77
CA PHE A 181 -13.69 -19.44 -15.37
C PHE A 181 -14.52 -20.73 -15.29
N ASN A 182 -15.49 -20.77 -14.37
CA ASN A 182 -16.28 -21.96 -14.05
C ASN A 182 -15.40 -23.17 -13.73
N THR A 183 -15.35 -24.20 -14.58
CA THR A 183 -14.53 -25.39 -14.37
C THR A 183 -13.15 -25.30 -15.03
N GLU A 184 -12.87 -24.21 -15.76
CA GLU A 184 -11.64 -24.03 -16.51
C GLU A 184 -10.56 -23.38 -15.65
N VAL A 185 -9.36 -23.97 -15.69
CA VAL A 185 -8.11 -23.35 -15.27
C VAL A 185 -7.38 -22.90 -16.54
N LEU A 186 -7.19 -21.59 -16.66
CA LEU A 186 -6.72 -20.91 -17.87
C LEU A 186 -5.39 -20.20 -17.61
N HIS A 187 -4.71 -19.88 -18.71
CA HIS A 187 -3.48 -19.10 -18.74
C HIS A 187 -3.55 -18.08 -19.87
N ASN A 188 -2.82 -16.97 -19.78
CA ASN A 188 -2.90 -15.87 -20.74
C ASN A 188 -4.35 -15.43 -20.99
N ALA A 189 -5.13 -15.40 -19.91
CA ALA A 189 -6.56 -15.14 -19.94
C ALA A 189 -6.92 -13.99 -19.00
N VAL A 190 -8.12 -13.45 -19.19
CA VAL A 190 -8.70 -12.41 -18.33
C VAL A 190 -10.15 -12.77 -18.03
N PRO A 191 -10.42 -13.57 -16.98
CA PRO A 191 -11.73 -13.65 -16.39
C PRO A 191 -12.20 -12.29 -15.91
N TYR A 192 -13.47 -12.01 -16.11
CA TYR A 192 -14.07 -10.74 -15.72
C TYR A 192 -15.52 -10.91 -15.25
N LEU A 193 -15.95 -9.99 -14.41
CA LEU A 193 -17.34 -9.88 -13.94
C LEU A 193 -17.85 -8.46 -14.13
N LEU A 194 -18.90 -8.31 -14.94
CA LEU A 194 -19.54 -7.02 -15.21
C LEU A 194 -20.82 -6.89 -14.39
N PHE A 195 -21.00 -5.76 -13.71
CA PHE A 195 -22.17 -5.45 -12.92
C PHE A 195 -23.05 -4.44 -13.65
N TYR A 196 -24.34 -4.74 -13.79
CA TYR A 196 -25.35 -3.92 -14.45
C TYR A 196 -26.46 -3.55 -13.48
N GLY A 197 -26.92 -2.30 -13.52
CA GLY A 197 -27.98 -1.80 -12.66
C GLY A 197 -27.46 -0.83 -11.59
N PRO A 198 -28.21 -0.61 -10.51
CA PRO A 198 -27.96 0.46 -9.55
C PRO A 198 -26.89 0.07 -8.51
N VAL A 199 -25.68 -0.21 -8.99
CA VAL A 199 -24.50 -0.47 -8.16
C VAL A 199 -24.03 0.85 -7.57
N ARG A 200 -23.81 0.88 -6.26
CA ARG A 200 -23.08 1.96 -5.60
C ARG A 200 -21.73 1.43 -5.16
N TYR A 201 -20.70 2.21 -5.39
CA TYR A 201 -19.37 1.85 -4.98
C TYR A 201 -18.53 3.08 -4.66
N HIS A 202 -17.50 2.86 -3.88
CA HIS A 202 -16.41 3.79 -3.67
C HIS A 202 -15.12 3.01 -3.48
N TRP A 203 -13.98 3.64 -3.72
CA TRP A 203 -12.71 2.96 -3.63
C TRP A 203 -11.62 3.86 -3.05
N SER A 204 -10.55 3.21 -2.64
CA SER A 204 -9.26 3.84 -2.40
C SER A 204 -8.18 2.95 -2.99
N VAL A 205 -7.13 3.57 -3.53
CA VAL A 205 -5.90 2.90 -3.93
C VAL A 205 -4.73 3.58 -3.22
N THR A 206 -3.76 2.79 -2.75
CA THR A 206 -2.49 3.33 -2.25
C THR A 206 -1.48 3.34 -3.40
N GLU A 207 -1.26 4.49 -4.06
CA GLU A 207 -0.46 4.55 -5.30
C GLU A 207 0.84 5.35 -5.15
N GLY A 208 1.81 5.06 -6.01
CA GLY A 208 3.08 5.79 -6.06
C GLY A 208 3.83 5.75 -4.72
N LEU A 209 4.51 6.84 -4.37
CA LEU A 209 5.23 6.95 -3.09
C LEU A 209 4.29 7.02 -1.86
N SER A 210 2.99 7.28 -2.06
CA SER A 210 2.02 7.24 -0.96
C SER A 210 1.66 5.82 -0.50
N SER A 211 2.10 4.80 -1.24
CA SER A 211 1.89 3.38 -0.92
C SER A 211 2.73 2.85 0.23
N GLY A 212 3.69 3.64 0.74
CA GLY A 212 4.57 3.30 1.85
C GLY A 212 6.03 3.03 1.44
N TRP A 213 6.40 3.32 0.20
CA TRP A 213 7.78 3.31 -0.27
C TRP A 213 8.38 4.71 -0.29
N GLN A 214 9.65 4.80 0.06
CA GLN A 214 10.42 6.04 0.03
C GLN A 214 11.40 6.02 -1.14
N ALA A 215 11.46 7.09 -1.91
CA ALA A 215 12.41 7.24 -3.00
C ALA A 215 13.84 7.43 -2.46
N VAL A 216 14.83 6.80 -3.10
CA VAL A 216 16.24 6.79 -2.69
C VAL A 216 17.13 7.25 -3.84
N GLY A 217 18.05 8.18 -3.53
CA GLY A 217 19.04 8.68 -4.48
C GLY A 217 18.49 9.67 -5.51
N ALA A 218 19.25 9.95 -6.56
CA ALA A 218 18.83 10.83 -7.65
C ALA A 218 17.99 10.08 -8.69
N ARG A 219 17.18 10.82 -9.46
CA ARG A 219 16.54 10.30 -10.68
C ARG A 219 17.62 9.93 -11.70
N LEU A 220 17.46 8.77 -12.34
CA LEU A 220 18.39 8.25 -13.34
C LEU A 220 17.65 8.07 -14.65
N ASP A 221 18.31 8.38 -15.75
CA ASP A 221 17.74 8.27 -17.08
C ASP A 221 17.73 6.81 -17.53
N ALA A 222 16.57 6.29 -17.90
CA ALA A 222 16.42 4.94 -18.39
C ALA A 222 16.05 4.93 -19.88
N GLN A 223 16.57 3.93 -20.60
CA GLN A 223 16.08 3.53 -21.92
C GLN A 223 15.53 2.12 -21.82
N CYS A 224 14.28 1.96 -22.26
CA CYS A 224 13.50 0.74 -22.13
C CYS A 224 13.11 0.22 -23.52
N GLN A 225 12.77 -1.07 -23.56
CA GLN A 225 12.15 -1.71 -24.70
C GLN A 225 11.09 -2.67 -24.17
N GLY A 226 9.81 -2.30 -24.30
CA GLY A 226 8.71 -2.99 -23.62
C GLY A 226 8.96 -3.01 -22.11
N LYS A 227 8.99 -4.21 -21.51
CA LYS A 227 9.28 -4.38 -20.08
C LYS A 227 10.77 -4.44 -19.69
N PHE A 228 11.69 -4.32 -20.65
CA PHE A 228 13.12 -4.43 -20.38
C PHE A 228 13.79 -3.06 -20.30
N ILE A 229 14.36 -2.72 -19.14
CA ILE A 229 15.26 -1.58 -18.97
C ILE A 229 16.63 -2.00 -19.50
N ARG A 230 17.07 -1.39 -20.61
CA ARG A 230 18.31 -1.72 -21.30
C ARG A 230 19.50 -0.96 -20.74
N THR A 231 19.33 0.34 -20.56
CA THR A 231 20.38 1.21 -20.02
C THR A 231 19.87 2.16 -18.97
N ILE A 232 20.71 2.45 -17.98
CA ILE A 232 20.51 3.48 -16.96
C ILE A 232 21.70 4.43 -17.05
N ASN A 233 21.45 5.73 -17.26
CA ASN A 233 22.46 6.77 -17.55
C ASN A 233 23.46 6.39 -18.65
N GLY A 234 22.99 5.68 -19.68
CA GLY A 234 23.84 5.24 -20.80
C GLY A 234 24.70 4.00 -20.51
N HIS A 235 24.68 3.47 -19.29
CA HIS A 235 25.35 2.22 -18.93
C HIS A 235 24.36 1.05 -18.95
N ARG A 236 24.85 -0.19 -19.12
CA ARG A 236 24.01 -1.40 -18.98
C ARG A 236 23.29 -1.37 -17.64
N ALA A 237 21.98 -1.63 -17.65
CA ALA A 237 21.14 -1.47 -16.46
C ALA A 237 21.65 -2.30 -15.27
N THR A 238 22.05 -3.55 -15.50
CA THR A 238 22.62 -4.42 -14.45
C THR A 238 23.90 -3.86 -13.85
N ASP A 239 24.78 -3.32 -14.69
CA ASP A 239 26.12 -2.86 -14.28
C ASP A 239 25.99 -1.58 -13.46
N GLN A 240 25.11 -0.67 -13.91
CA GLN A 240 24.80 0.56 -13.20
C GLN A 240 24.22 0.30 -11.80
N LEU A 241 23.37 -0.74 -11.68
CA LEU A 241 22.79 -1.12 -10.40
C LEU A 241 23.82 -1.78 -9.47
N ALA A 242 24.64 -2.69 -10.00
CA ALA A 242 25.67 -3.39 -9.23
C ALA A 242 26.74 -2.43 -8.70
N GLU A 243 27.24 -1.52 -9.55
CA GLU A 243 28.30 -0.57 -9.20
C GLU A 243 27.83 0.45 -8.16
N ARG A 244 26.62 0.99 -8.32
CA ARG A 244 26.15 2.12 -7.52
C ARG A 244 25.50 1.73 -6.21
N TYR A 245 24.94 0.52 -6.12
CA TYR A 245 24.14 0.12 -4.95
C TYR A 245 24.72 -1.04 -4.15
N GLN A 246 25.89 -1.58 -4.54
CA GLN A 246 26.61 -2.63 -3.80
C GLN A 246 25.68 -3.73 -3.28
N LEU A 247 24.76 -4.18 -4.13
CA LEU A 247 23.71 -5.12 -3.76
C LEU A 247 24.35 -6.40 -3.24
N GLU A 248 24.16 -6.74 -1.96
CA GLU A 248 24.58 -8.04 -1.43
C GLU A 248 23.84 -9.14 -2.18
N GLY A 249 24.58 -10.01 -2.89
CA GLY A 249 24.00 -11.00 -3.81
C GLY A 249 23.64 -10.47 -5.21
N GLY A 250 23.84 -9.19 -5.49
CA GLY A 250 23.89 -8.61 -6.84
C GLY A 250 22.57 -8.16 -7.47
N LEU A 251 21.41 -8.35 -6.83
CA LEU A 251 20.09 -8.08 -7.43
C LEU A 251 19.15 -7.37 -6.44
N LEU A 252 18.39 -6.35 -6.90
CA LEU A 252 17.28 -5.82 -6.09
C LEU A 252 16.16 -6.85 -6.05
N SER A 253 15.64 -7.09 -4.85
CA SER A 253 14.42 -7.86 -4.65
C SER A 253 13.20 -7.08 -5.16
N VAL A 254 12.13 -7.82 -5.51
CA VAL A 254 10.82 -7.28 -5.94
C VAL A 254 10.21 -6.30 -4.91
N VAL A 255 10.67 -6.35 -3.66
CA VAL A 255 10.29 -5.41 -2.58
C VAL A 255 10.85 -3.99 -2.76
N HIS A 256 11.69 -3.77 -3.78
CA HIS A 256 12.25 -2.47 -4.17
C HIS A 256 11.82 -2.08 -5.59
N PRO A 257 10.52 -1.81 -5.82
CA PRO A 257 10.06 -1.34 -7.13
C PRO A 257 10.76 -0.03 -7.50
N PHE A 258 10.89 0.22 -8.80
CA PHE A 258 11.33 1.54 -9.25
C PHE A 258 10.18 2.52 -9.21
N VAL A 259 10.48 3.76 -8.82
CA VAL A 259 9.65 4.90 -9.21
C VAL A 259 9.93 5.16 -10.68
N ILE A 260 8.89 5.22 -11.49
CA ILE A 260 8.96 5.56 -12.91
C ILE A 260 8.37 6.95 -13.11
N TYR A 261 9.17 7.84 -13.69
CA TYR A 261 8.80 9.17 -14.13
C TYR A 261 8.73 9.16 -15.67
N PRO A 262 7.54 9.04 -16.27
CA PRO A 262 7.40 8.92 -17.72
C PRO A 262 7.83 10.21 -18.46
N ASP A 263 7.62 11.38 -17.85
CA ASP A 263 8.08 12.67 -18.37
C ASP A 263 9.15 13.25 -17.43
N ARG A 264 10.29 13.64 -18.01
CA ARG A 264 11.42 14.27 -17.31
C ARG A 264 11.09 15.63 -16.72
N ASN A 265 10.08 16.31 -17.25
CA ASN A 265 9.67 17.63 -16.81
C ASN A 265 8.50 17.59 -15.81
N SER A 266 8.10 16.39 -15.37
CA SER A 266 6.99 16.16 -14.46
C SER A 266 7.43 15.41 -13.22
N ASP A 267 6.71 15.64 -12.12
CA ASP A 267 6.81 14.86 -10.89
C ASP A 267 5.74 13.76 -10.82
N GLU A 268 4.88 13.64 -11.83
CA GLU A 268 3.97 12.50 -11.96
C GLU A 268 4.77 11.20 -12.07
N HIS A 269 4.37 10.22 -11.26
CA HIS A 269 5.10 8.98 -11.14
C HIS A 269 4.20 7.81 -10.75
N TYR A 270 4.69 6.61 -11.00
CA TYR A 270 4.10 5.37 -10.54
C TYR A 270 5.19 4.36 -10.18
N LEU A 271 4.83 3.32 -9.44
CA LEU A 271 5.75 2.25 -9.09
C LEU A 271 5.71 1.12 -10.13
N ARG A 272 6.85 0.47 -10.35
CA ARG A 272 6.95 -0.76 -11.15
C ARG A 272 7.89 -1.76 -10.51
N ASP A 273 7.37 -2.96 -10.32
CA ASP A 273 8.12 -4.08 -9.79
C ASP A 273 9.17 -4.53 -10.80
N VAL A 274 10.37 -4.81 -10.29
CA VAL A 274 11.49 -5.40 -11.02
C VAL A 274 11.59 -6.85 -10.60
N VAL A 275 11.59 -7.76 -11.57
CA VAL A 275 11.41 -9.20 -11.31
C VAL A 275 12.60 -10.05 -11.73
N ARG A 276 13.40 -9.62 -12.72
CA ARG A 276 14.56 -10.40 -13.21
C ARG A 276 15.71 -9.52 -13.70
N TYR A 277 16.89 -10.12 -13.68
CA TYR A 277 18.14 -9.54 -14.17
C TYR A 277 18.72 -10.46 -15.24
N HIS A 278 19.00 -9.91 -16.41
CA HIS A 278 19.47 -10.66 -17.57
C HIS A 278 20.96 -10.44 -17.75
N ALA A 279 21.80 -11.29 -17.14
CA ALA A 279 23.25 -11.14 -17.14
C ALA A 279 23.86 -11.02 -18.56
N ALA A 280 23.39 -11.84 -19.50
CA ALA A 280 23.89 -11.83 -20.87
C ALA A 280 23.64 -10.49 -21.58
N SER A 281 22.40 -9.99 -21.55
CA SER A 281 22.03 -8.73 -22.21
C SER A 281 22.31 -7.48 -21.38
N GLY A 282 22.55 -7.62 -20.08
CA GLY A 282 22.70 -6.51 -19.13
C GLY A 282 21.41 -5.75 -18.83
N ALA A 283 20.25 -6.38 -19.09
CA ALA A 283 18.95 -5.75 -18.95
C ALA A 283 18.29 -6.11 -17.62
N VAL A 284 17.41 -5.23 -17.16
CA VAL A 284 16.56 -5.43 -15.98
C VAL A 284 15.13 -5.55 -16.46
N GLU A 285 14.40 -6.57 -16.00
CA GLU A 285 13.03 -6.85 -16.42
C GLU A 285 12.05 -6.34 -15.37
N SER A 286 11.12 -5.48 -15.82
CA SER A 286 9.93 -5.11 -15.05
C SER A 286 8.79 -6.09 -15.30
N MET A 287 7.83 -6.14 -14.38
CA MET A 287 6.63 -6.96 -14.54
C MET A 287 5.71 -6.45 -15.67
N GLN A 288 5.73 -5.15 -15.95
CA GLN A 288 4.86 -4.49 -16.92
C GLN A 288 5.67 -3.67 -17.93
N SER A 289 5.08 -3.32 -19.07
CA SER A 289 5.75 -2.46 -20.06
C SER A 289 6.03 -1.06 -19.49
N LEU A 290 7.14 -0.48 -19.96
CA LEU A 290 7.64 0.84 -19.58
C LEU A 290 7.68 1.77 -20.80
N PRO A 291 7.65 3.10 -20.60
CA PRO A 291 7.95 4.05 -21.68
C PRO A 291 9.37 3.83 -22.22
N ASP A 292 9.56 3.98 -23.53
CA ASP A 292 10.85 3.79 -24.22
C ASP A 292 11.98 4.63 -23.60
N ALA A 293 11.64 5.84 -23.15
CA ALA A 293 12.55 6.70 -22.40
C ALA A 293 11.80 7.25 -21.18
N CYS A 294 12.39 7.11 -20.00
CA CYS A 294 11.84 7.63 -18.75
C CYS A 294 12.96 7.98 -17.78
N GLN A 295 12.60 8.53 -16.61
CA GLN A 295 13.48 8.56 -15.46
C GLN A 295 13.03 7.52 -14.43
N ILE A 296 14.00 6.89 -13.76
CA ILE A 296 13.75 5.95 -12.68
C ILE A 296 14.38 6.43 -11.38
N GLN A 297 13.85 5.98 -10.26
CA GLN A 297 14.45 6.20 -8.94
C GLN A 297 14.26 4.94 -8.10
N LEU A 298 15.27 4.61 -7.28
CA LEU A 298 15.16 3.48 -6.37
C LEU A 298 14.16 3.76 -5.27
N THR A 299 13.67 2.69 -4.65
CA THR A 299 12.84 2.80 -3.46
C THR A 299 13.33 1.91 -2.32
N GLN A 300 12.93 2.29 -1.10
CA GLN A 300 13.03 1.45 0.07
C GLN A 300 11.65 1.38 0.74
N PRO A 301 11.18 0.17 1.12
CA PRO A 301 9.91 0.04 1.83
C PRO A 301 10.01 0.60 3.25
N ASN A 302 8.94 1.23 3.72
CA ASN A 302 8.74 1.59 5.11
C ASN A 302 7.49 0.88 5.66
N ILE A 303 7.71 -0.11 6.52
CA ILE A 303 6.65 -0.96 7.07
C ILE A 303 5.55 -0.14 7.77
N GLU A 304 5.92 0.83 8.61
CA GLU A 304 4.95 1.66 9.33
C GLU A 304 4.11 2.50 8.35
N ALA A 305 4.77 3.05 7.32
CA ALA A 305 4.08 3.81 6.28
C ALA A 305 3.13 2.94 5.45
N ILE A 306 3.53 1.71 5.10
CA ILE A 306 2.69 0.71 4.40
C ILE A 306 1.43 0.41 5.23
N LEU A 307 1.58 0.08 6.51
CA LEU A 307 0.45 -0.23 7.41
C LEU A 307 -0.46 0.98 7.61
N THR A 308 0.13 2.16 7.78
CA THR A 308 -0.61 3.43 7.91
C THR A 308 -1.42 3.73 6.65
N ALA A 309 -0.81 3.59 5.46
CA ALA A 309 -1.48 3.80 4.19
C ALA A 309 -2.64 2.80 3.99
N SER A 310 -2.45 1.53 4.34
CA SER A 310 -3.51 0.51 4.25
C SER A 310 -4.72 0.86 5.12
N ARG A 311 -4.48 1.28 6.37
CA ARG A 311 -5.53 1.76 7.27
C ARG A 311 -6.24 2.99 6.75
N GLN A 312 -5.49 4.01 6.33
CA GLN A 312 -6.07 5.23 5.79
C GLN A 312 -6.92 4.96 4.55
N GLY A 313 -6.43 4.13 3.62
CA GLY A 313 -7.16 3.75 2.41
C GLY A 313 -8.47 3.04 2.71
N MET A 314 -8.44 2.05 3.60
CA MET A 314 -9.64 1.31 3.99
C MET A 314 -10.69 2.20 4.68
N HIS A 315 -10.27 2.99 5.65
CA HIS A 315 -11.17 3.88 6.39
C HIS A 315 -11.73 4.98 5.49
N ARG A 316 -10.91 5.53 4.57
CA ARG A 316 -11.37 6.53 3.59
C ARG A 316 -12.38 5.95 2.62
N ALA A 317 -12.12 4.75 2.08
CA ALA A 317 -13.03 4.10 1.14
C ALA A 317 -14.43 3.87 1.76
N LEU A 318 -14.47 3.49 3.04
CA LEU A 318 -15.71 3.30 3.80
C LEU A 318 -16.38 4.63 4.16
N ALA A 319 -15.62 5.62 4.62
CA ALA A 319 -16.15 6.92 5.05
C ALA A 319 -16.76 7.71 3.89
N LEU A 320 -16.20 7.58 2.69
CA LEU A 320 -16.66 8.25 1.47
C LEU A 320 -17.63 7.41 0.63
N TYR A 321 -18.03 6.23 1.12
CA TYR A 321 -19.02 5.41 0.43
C TYR A 321 -20.35 6.16 0.31
N PRO A 322 -20.93 6.28 -0.91
CA PRO A 322 -22.05 7.18 -1.14
C PRO A 322 -23.40 6.63 -0.64
N GLY A 323 -24.08 7.42 0.19
CA GLY A 323 -25.47 7.21 0.62
C GLY A 323 -25.61 6.79 2.08
N ASN A 324 -26.86 6.75 2.58
CA ASN A 324 -27.15 6.50 4.00
C ASN A 324 -27.32 5.01 4.36
N GLY A 325 -27.13 4.10 3.38
CA GLY A 325 -27.25 2.66 3.58
C GLY A 325 -25.91 2.00 3.85
N ALA A 326 -25.89 0.94 4.64
CA ALA A 326 -24.68 0.15 4.84
C ALA A 326 -24.22 -0.49 3.52
N PRO A 327 -22.90 -0.51 3.23
CA PRO A 327 -22.37 -1.27 2.10
C PRO A 327 -22.74 -2.76 2.17
N ALA A 328 -22.79 -3.42 1.02
CA ALA A 328 -22.95 -4.86 0.93
C ALA A 328 -21.65 -5.61 1.29
N GLY A 329 -20.47 -5.03 1.02
CA GLY A 329 -19.19 -5.63 1.35
C GLY A 329 -17.98 -4.85 0.84
N VAL A 330 -16.79 -5.36 1.14
CA VAL A 330 -15.49 -4.79 0.70
C VAL A 330 -14.65 -5.85 0.00
N LEU A 331 -14.11 -5.50 -1.17
CA LEU A 331 -13.07 -6.27 -1.84
C LEU A 331 -11.71 -5.59 -1.65
N CYS A 332 -10.67 -6.38 -1.33
CA CYS A 332 -9.31 -5.90 -1.15
C CYS A 332 -8.36 -6.62 -2.13
N PHE A 333 -7.55 -5.87 -2.88
CA PHE A 333 -6.52 -6.43 -3.75
C PHE A 333 -5.20 -5.79 -3.34
N SER A 334 -4.31 -6.57 -2.71
CA SER A 334 -3.02 -6.07 -2.21
C SER A 334 -1.89 -6.62 -3.05
N CYS A 335 -0.83 -5.85 -3.27
CA CYS A 335 0.33 -6.37 -3.99
C CYS A 335 1.03 -7.46 -3.18
N ALA A 336 1.35 -8.59 -3.81
CA ALA A 336 2.07 -9.69 -3.18
C ALA A 336 3.44 -9.25 -2.63
N SER A 337 4.07 -8.23 -3.20
CA SER A 337 5.31 -7.67 -2.67
C SER A 337 5.14 -7.05 -1.27
N ARG A 338 3.93 -6.58 -0.91
CA ARG A 338 3.62 -6.06 0.43
C ARG A 338 3.68 -7.18 1.47
N ALA A 339 3.20 -8.38 1.13
CA ALA A 339 3.37 -9.55 2.00
C ALA A 339 4.86 -9.91 2.19
N LEU A 340 5.66 -9.83 1.13
CA LEU A 340 7.11 -10.04 1.21
C LEU A 340 7.84 -8.97 2.01
N VAL A 341 7.40 -7.71 1.98
CA VAL A 341 7.96 -6.64 2.82
C VAL A 341 7.66 -6.91 4.30
N LEU A 342 6.44 -7.35 4.59
CA LEU A 342 5.98 -7.60 5.96
C LEU A 342 6.51 -8.91 6.55
N GLN A 343 7.05 -9.81 5.72
CA GLN A 343 7.75 -11.06 6.06
C GLN A 343 7.12 -11.85 7.21
N GLN A 344 7.55 -11.55 8.44
CA GLN A 344 7.19 -12.26 9.67
C GLN A 344 5.73 -12.03 10.06
N ASN A 345 5.09 -10.97 9.56
CA ASN A 345 3.68 -10.71 9.86
C ASN A 345 2.90 -10.08 8.68
N PRO A 346 2.66 -10.81 7.57
CA PRO A 346 1.85 -10.31 6.46
C PRO A 346 0.39 -10.07 6.86
N ALA A 347 -0.09 -10.76 7.91
CA ALA A 347 -1.43 -10.53 8.46
C ALA A 347 -1.61 -9.12 9.04
N ALA A 348 -0.53 -8.47 9.48
CA ALA A 348 -0.55 -7.12 10.04
C ALA A 348 -1.20 -6.09 9.12
N GLU A 349 -1.05 -6.22 7.79
CA GLU A 349 -1.65 -5.28 6.85
C GLU A 349 -3.16 -5.24 6.98
N PHE A 350 -3.82 -6.39 6.86
CA PHE A 350 -5.27 -6.46 6.91
C PHE A 350 -5.82 -6.22 8.32
N GLU A 351 -5.13 -6.73 9.34
CA GLU A 351 -5.47 -6.47 10.74
C GLU A 351 -5.44 -4.97 11.05
N THR A 352 -4.39 -4.26 10.63
CA THR A 352 -4.25 -2.81 10.81
C THR A 352 -5.26 -2.04 9.97
N ALA A 353 -5.51 -2.49 8.73
CA ALA A 353 -6.47 -1.86 7.83
C ALA A 353 -7.89 -1.87 8.38
N THR A 354 -8.28 -3.01 8.98
CA THR A 354 -9.62 -3.24 9.54
C THR A 354 -9.77 -2.85 11.01
N GLN A 355 -8.68 -2.55 11.71
CA GLN A 355 -8.71 -2.19 13.13
C GLN A 355 -9.64 -1.00 13.38
N GLY A 356 -10.57 -1.16 14.33
CA GLY A 356 -11.55 -0.13 14.69
C GLY A 356 -12.83 -0.16 13.86
N LEU A 357 -12.92 -1.00 12.83
CA LEU A 357 -14.18 -1.25 12.13
C LEU A 357 -15.06 -2.16 12.99
N GLN A 358 -16.18 -1.64 13.46
CA GLN A 358 -17.09 -2.35 14.38
C GLN A 358 -18.05 -3.34 13.65
N SER A 359 -17.83 -3.63 12.37
CA SER A 359 -18.87 -4.21 11.51
C SER A 359 -18.67 -5.69 11.17
N ARG A 360 -19.78 -6.44 11.13
CA ARG A 360 -19.95 -7.73 10.42
C ARG A 360 -19.94 -7.58 8.89
N LEU A 361 -19.40 -6.48 8.36
CA LEU A 361 -19.36 -6.22 6.92
C LEU A 361 -18.52 -7.31 6.26
N PRO A 362 -19.04 -8.05 5.27
CA PRO A 362 -18.26 -9.06 4.58
C PRO A 362 -17.08 -8.40 3.87
N MET A 363 -15.87 -8.90 4.12
CA MET A 363 -14.64 -8.40 3.50
C MET A 363 -13.83 -9.58 3.02
N ALA A 364 -13.35 -9.50 1.79
CA ALA A 364 -12.50 -10.53 1.21
C ALA A 364 -11.55 -9.94 0.18
N GLY A 365 -10.50 -10.67 -0.13
CA GLY A 365 -9.49 -10.22 -1.05
C GLY A 365 -8.39 -11.24 -1.25
N PHE A 366 -7.38 -10.83 -2.01
CA PHE A 366 -6.18 -11.63 -2.20
C PHE A 366 -4.97 -10.75 -2.49
N TYR A 367 -3.79 -11.37 -2.42
CA TYR A 367 -2.51 -10.77 -2.73
C TYR A 367 -2.14 -11.07 -4.19
N ALA A 368 -2.05 -10.03 -5.00
CA ALA A 368 -2.00 -10.01 -6.47
C ALA A 368 -0.62 -9.60 -7.01
N TYR A 369 -0.36 -9.84 -8.29
CA TYR A 369 0.83 -9.35 -9.01
C TYR A 369 0.60 -7.98 -9.67
N GLY A 370 -0.31 -7.21 -9.11
CA GLY A 370 -0.66 -5.90 -9.59
C GLY A 370 -2.14 -5.68 -9.44
N GLU A 371 -2.49 -4.44 -9.15
CA GLU A 371 -3.82 -4.07 -8.73
C GLU A 371 -4.46 -3.19 -9.80
N ILE A 372 -5.77 -3.32 -9.93
CA ILE A 372 -6.56 -2.58 -10.91
C ILE A 372 -7.51 -1.69 -10.13
N ALA A 373 -7.39 -0.39 -10.34
CA ALA A 373 -8.35 0.62 -9.87
C ALA A 373 -8.12 1.94 -10.62
N PRO A 374 -9.12 2.84 -10.65
CA PRO A 374 -8.89 4.20 -11.07
C PRO A 374 -7.85 4.89 -10.19
N GLY A 375 -6.83 5.47 -10.83
CA GLY A 375 -5.79 6.25 -10.15
C GLY A 375 -6.34 7.55 -9.54
N ILE A 376 -5.68 8.07 -8.52
CA ILE A 376 -6.18 9.26 -7.79
C ILE A 376 -6.10 10.51 -8.67
N SER A 377 -5.06 10.63 -9.50
CA SER A 377 -4.83 11.79 -10.39
C SER A 377 -5.59 11.71 -11.71
N SER A 378 -5.67 10.55 -12.34
CA SER A 378 -6.28 10.38 -13.66
C SER A 378 -7.80 10.16 -13.62
N GLY A 379 -8.32 9.50 -12.58
CA GLY A 379 -9.71 9.06 -12.52
C GLY A 379 -10.07 7.90 -13.46
N ASP A 380 -9.13 7.48 -14.32
CA ASP A 380 -9.21 6.35 -15.23
C ASP A 380 -8.57 5.10 -14.62
N ALA A 381 -9.10 3.93 -14.98
CA ALA A 381 -8.57 2.64 -14.51
C ALA A 381 -7.11 2.45 -14.97
N THR A 382 -6.21 2.27 -14.00
CA THR A 382 -4.78 2.05 -14.21
C THR A 382 -4.32 0.77 -13.54
N PHE A 383 -3.16 0.28 -13.96
CA PHE A 383 -2.49 -0.88 -13.38
C PHE A 383 -1.40 -0.42 -12.41
N HIS A 384 -1.54 -0.84 -11.16
CA HIS A 384 -0.71 -0.41 -10.03
C HIS A 384 0.21 -1.53 -9.57
N SER A 385 1.36 -1.13 -9.03
CA SER A 385 2.32 -2.01 -8.37
C SER A 385 2.54 -1.51 -6.94
N ALA A 386 2.87 -2.43 -6.04
CA ALA A 386 3.11 -2.14 -4.62
C ALA A 386 1.92 -1.43 -3.92
N SER A 387 0.70 -1.59 -4.45
CA SER A 387 -0.49 -0.90 -3.98
C SER A 387 -1.44 -1.81 -3.21
N LEU A 388 -2.43 -1.20 -2.56
CA LEU A 388 -3.62 -1.83 -2.02
C LEU A 388 -4.83 -1.11 -2.59
N VAL A 389 -5.69 -1.85 -3.28
CA VAL A 389 -7.02 -1.40 -3.69
C VAL A 389 -8.04 -1.88 -2.66
N THR A 390 -8.82 -0.94 -2.13
CA THR A 390 -10.02 -1.22 -1.35
C THR A 390 -11.24 -0.76 -2.13
N LEU A 391 -12.14 -1.68 -2.48
CA LEU A 391 -13.38 -1.41 -3.19
C LEU A 391 -14.57 -1.72 -2.29
N VAL A 392 -15.36 -0.70 -1.96
CA VAL A 392 -16.59 -0.82 -1.18
C VAL A 392 -17.77 -0.92 -2.15
N LEU A 393 -18.58 -1.97 -2.01
CA LEU A 393 -19.70 -2.27 -2.90
C LEU A 393 -21.03 -2.22 -2.14
N GLY A 394 -22.07 -1.75 -2.81
CA GLY A 394 -23.44 -1.87 -2.34
C GLY A 394 -24.46 -1.49 -3.42
N LYS A 395 -25.69 -1.21 -2.98
CA LYS A 395 -26.80 -0.87 -3.87
C LYS A 395 -27.28 0.54 -3.57
N GLU A 396 -27.78 1.21 -4.60
CA GLU A 396 -28.62 2.38 -4.40
C GLU A 396 -29.80 2.09 -3.46
N PRO A 397 -30.01 2.93 -2.42
CA PRO A 397 -31.23 2.86 -1.63
C PRO A 397 -32.43 2.96 -2.56
N LYS A 398 -33.47 2.16 -2.32
CA LYS A 398 -34.76 2.41 -2.97
C LYS A 398 -35.12 3.85 -2.57
N PRO A 399 -35.43 4.78 -3.48
CA PRO A 399 -36.07 6.01 -3.06
C PRO A 399 -37.35 5.57 -2.36
N THR A 400 -37.36 5.61 -1.04
CA THR A 400 -38.61 5.56 -0.29
C THR A 400 -39.38 6.75 -0.83
N ALA A 401 -40.45 6.48 -1.57
CA ALA A 401 -41.49 7.48 -1.72
C ALA A 401 -41.79 7.91 -0.28
N GLY A 402 -41.32 9.10 0.07
CA GLY A 402 -41.45 9.61 1.41
C GLY A 402 -42.94 9.63 1.75
N ILE A 403 -43.22 9.67 3.04
CA ILE A 403 -44.52 10.06 3.58
C ILE A 403 -44.95 11.45 3.02
N PHE A 404 -44.02 12.17 2.40
CA PHE A 404 -44.26 13.27 1.50
C PHE A 404 -44.32 12.78 0.04
N SER A 405 -45.55 12.74 -0.48
CA SER A 405 -45.80 12.83 -1.92
C SER A 405 -45.00 13.96 -2.54
N ALA A 406 -44.75 13.86 -3.85
CA ALA A 406 -44.23 14.89 -4.74
C ALA A 406 -44.34 16.34 -4.19
N GLN A 407 -43.22 17.08 -4.25
CA GLN A 407 -42.99 18.48 -3.85
C GLN A 407 -42.39 18.69 -2.45
N ALA A 408 -41.08 18.46 -2.36
CA ALA A 408 -40.19 19.44 -1.75
C ALA A 408 -38.92 19.49 -2.59
N ALA A 409 -38.94 20.34 -3.63
CA ALA A 409 -37.70 20.70 -4.30
C ALA A 409 -36.76 21.29 -3.23
N PHE A 410 -35.55 20.74 -3.10
CA PHE A 410 -34.47 21.42 -2.40
C PHE A 410 -34.32 22.80 -3.05
N THR A 411 -34.76 23.85 -2.36
CA THR A 411 -34.64 25.20 -2.86
C THR A 411 -33.18 25.60 -2.84
N GLN A 412 -32.75 26.39 -3.82
CA GLN A 412 -31.41 26.99 -3.87
C GLN A 412 -31.06 27.72 -2.57
N ALA A 413 -32.06 28.22 -1.84
CA ALA A 413 -31.92 28.83 -0.53
C ALA A 413 -31.47 27.86 0.59
N ASN A 414 -31.87 26.59 0.55
CA ASN A 414 -31.43 25.58 1.52
C ASN A 414 -29.97 25.18 1.26
N LEU A 415 -29.61 24.97 -0.01
CA LEU A 415 -28.23 24.70 -0.43
C LEU A 415 -27.29 25.86 -0.07
N GLU A 416 -27.72 27.11 -0.25
CA GLU A 416 -26.89 28.26 0.14
C GLU A 416 -26.78 28.39 1.66
N ARG A 417 -27.82 28.03 2.43
CA ARG A 417 -27.78 28.02 3.90
C ARG A 417 -26.84 26.93 4.43
N ASP A 418 -26.88 25.73 3.87
CA ASP A 418 -25.99 24.62 4.25
C ASP A 418 -24.54 24.92 3.87
N LYS A 419 -24.31 25.50 2.67
CA LYS A 419 -23.00 25.99 2.25
C LYS A 419 -22.47 27.09 3.17
N GLN A 420 -23.33 28.00 3.63
CA GLN A 420 -22.95 29.05 4.58
C GLN A 420 -22.59 28.47 5.96
N MET A 421 -23.36 27.50 6.47
CA MET A 421 -23.00 26.79 7.72
C MET A 421 -21.66 26.06 7.59
N LEU A 422 -21.48 25.25 6.55
CA LEU A 422 -20.25 24.49 6.34
C LEU A 422 -19.03 25.40 6.12
N SER A 423 -19.22 26.54 5.46
CA SER A 423 -18.15 27.54 5.31
C SER A 423 -17.80 28.21 6.64
N ALA A 424 -18.78 28.44 7.51
CA ALA A 424 -18.54 28.99 8.85
C ALA A 424 -17.83 27.97 9.77
N GLU A 425 -18.26 26.71 9.76
CA GLU A 425 -17.61 25.62 10.51
C GLU A 425 -16.18 25.38 10.02
N LEU A 426 -15.93 25.44 8.70
CA LEU A 426 -14.60 25.33 8.13
C LEU A 426 -13.69 26.49 8.56
N ALA A 427 -14.22 27.72 8.58
CA ALA A 427 -13.47 28.89 9.05
C ALA A 427 -13.11 28.79 10.54
N GLU A 428 -14.04 28.28 11.37
CA GLU A 428 -13.80 28.06 12.80
C GLU A 428 -12.74 26.97 13.03
N ALA A 429 -12.81 25.86 12.29
CA ALA A 429 -11.81 24.79 12.36
C ALA A 429 -10.42 25.28 11.89
N GLN A 430 -10.36 26.12 10.85
CA GLN A 430 -9.11 26.73 10.39
C GLN A 430 -8.52 27.69 11.41
N ALA A 431 -9.35 28.48 12.10
CA ALA A 431 -8.92 29.36 13.18
C ALA A 431 -8.38 28.57 14.39
N ALA A 432 -9.05 27.48 14.78
CA ALA A 432 -8.58 26.59 15.83
C ALA A 432 -7.24 25.93 15.47
N LEU A 433 -7.07 25.48 14.22
CA LEU A 433 -5.81 24.91 13.74
C LEU A 433 -4.67 25.94 13.74
N ALA A 434 -4.96 27.19 13.36
CA ALA A 434 -3.98 28.28 13.39
C ALA A 434 -3.52 28.59 14.83
N ALA A 435 -4.44 28.59 15.79
CA ALA A 435 -4.13 28.80 17.21
C ALA A 435 -3.22 27.68 17.76
N VAL A 436 -3.54 26.42 17.47
CA VAL A 436 -2.71 25.27 17.90
C VAL A 436 -1.32 25.31 17.25
N ARG A 437 -1.21 25.67 15.96
CA ARG A 437 0.09 25.84 15.29
C ARG A 437 0.92 26.97 15.91
N TYR A 438 0.27 28.06 16.29
CA TYR A 438 0.92 29.16 16.98
C TYR A 438 1.44 28.72 18.36
N GLU A 439 0.64 28.04 19.16
CA GLU A 439 1.08 27.48 20.45
C GLU A 439 2.24 26.51 20.30
N LEU A 440 2.19 25.61 19.30
CA LEU A 440 3.29 24.69 19.01
C LEU A 440 4.58 25.45 18.65
N SER A 441 4.47 26.52 17.85
CA SER A 441 5.63 27.36 17.50
C SER A 441 6.23 28.06 18.72
N GLN A 442 5.39 28.51 19.66
CA GLN A 442 5.83 29.11 20.92
C GLN A 442 6.50 28.08 21.82
N TYR A 443 5.97 26.86 21.89
CA TYR A 443 6.59 25.76 22.62
C TYR A 443 7.95 25.39 22.03
N GLN A 444 8.06 25.25 20.71
CA GLN A 444 9.32 24.95 20.03
C GLN A 444 10.34 26.09 20.17
N ALA A 445 9.89 27.34 20.20
CA ALA A 445 10.76 28.49 20.47
C ALA A 445 11.27 28.47 21.93
N ARG A 446 10.39 28.19 22.90
CA ARG A 446 10.76 28.03 24.31
C ARG A 446 11.71 26.85 24.52
N GLU A 447 11.50 25.75 23.82
CA GLU A 447 12.37 24.58 23.87
C GLU A 447 13.76 24.88 23.29
N ARG A 448 13.84 25.63 22.18
CA ARG A 448 15.10 26.12 21.62
C ARG A 448 15.83 27.08 22.57
N ILE A 449 15.10 28.01 23.21
CA ILE A 449 15.67 28.94 24.20
C ILE A 449 16.17 28.17 25.44
N ALA A 450 15.40 27.19 25.92
CA ALA A 450 15.79 26.34 27.05
C ALA A 450 17.01 25.45 26.72
N ALA A 451 17.11 24.95 25.49
CA ALA A 451 18.27 24.20 25.01
C ALA A 451 19.53 25.10 24.88
N HIS A 452 19.37 26.35 24.42
CA HIS A 452 20.48 27.31 24.32
C HIS A 452 21.03 27.70 25.70
N SER A 453 20.14 27.98 26.67
CA SER A 453 20.52 28.29 28.06
C SER A 453 21.23 27.12 28.76
N LYS A 454 20.80 25.87 28.51
CA LYS A 454 21.51 24.67 28.99
C LYS A 454 22.91 24.52 28.38
N THR A 455 23.08 24.90 27.11
CA THR A 455 24.36 24.82 26.42
C THR A 455 25.36 25.85 26.96
N GLU A 456 24.91 27.08 27.22
CA GLU A 456 25.72 28.13 27.86
C GLU A 456 26.09 27.77 29.31
N GLN A 457 25.13 27.28 30.11
CA GLN A 457 25.40 26.80 31.46
C GLN A 457 26.40 25.63 31.48
N HIS A 458 26.28 24.69 30.54
CA HIS A 458 27.26 23.60 30.38
C HIS A 458 28.65 24.12 30.01
N ALA A 459 28.76 25.12 29.13
CA ALA A 459 30.05 25.70 28.76
C ALA A 459 30.72 26.42 29.95
N VAL A 460 29.95 27.19 30.73
CA VAL A 460 30.44 27.88 31.93
C VAL A 460 30.90 26.87 32.99
N LEU A 461 30.06 25.87 33.31
CA LEU A 461 30.38 24.83 34.29
C LEU A 461 31.58 23.98 33.86
N LYS A 462 31.73 23.70 32.56
CA LYS A 462 32.89 22.99 32.01
C LYS A 462 34.17 23.81 32.15
N SER A 463 34.10 25.13 31.90
CA SER A 463 35.26 26.02 32.09
C SER A 463 35.67 26.14 33.56
N LEU A 464 34.69 26.21 34.48
CA LEU A 464 34.93 26.33 35.92
C LEU A 464 35.58 25.05 36.47
N ALA A 465 35.04 23.89 36.09
CA ALA A 465 35.58 22.59 36.46
C ALA A 465 37.01 22.39 35.96
N LEU A 466 37.31 22.80 34.72
CA LEU A 466 38.66 22.71 34.15
C LEU A 466 39.68 23.63 34.85
N ARG A 467 39.27 24.85 35.28
CA ARG A 467 40.15 25.76 36.05
C ARG A 467 40.51 25.17 37.42
N LEU A 468 39.51 24.65 38.14
CA LEU A 468 39.71 24.00 39.45
C LEU A 468 40.69 22.81 39.37
N VAL A 469 40.64 22.04 38.29
CA VAL A 469 41.59 20.93 38.06
C VAL A 469 43.02 21.45 37.78
N CYS A 470 43.15 22.53 37.01
CA CYS A 470 44.47 23.09 36.65
C CYS A 470 45.19 23.74 37.84
N GLU A 471 44.45 24.43 38.72
CA GLU A 471 45.01 25.04 39.94
C GLU A 471 45.61 24.00 40.90
N VAL A 472 44.98 22.82 41.00
CA VAL A 472 45.43 21.77 41.93
C VAL A 472 46.60 20.95 41.39
N LEU A 473 46.69 20.83 40.07
CA LEU A 473 47.77 20.10 39.42
C LEU A 473 49.00 20.98 39.09
N ASP A 474 48.94 22.29 39.38
CA ASP A 474 49.95 23.30 39.03
C ASP A 474 50.39 23.22 37.56
N THR A 475 49.41 23.06 36.66
CA THR A 475 49.64 22.86 35.21
C THR A 475 48.79 23.81 34.37
N ARG A 476 49.28 24.18 33.18
CA ARG A 476 48.50 25.00 32.23
C ARG A 476 47.47 24.15 31.51
N LEU A 477 46.31 24.74 31.18
CA LEU A 477 45.16 24.06 30.54
C LEU A 477 45.53 23.26 29.27
N ASN A 478 46.49 23.76 28.48
CA ASN A 478 46.95 23.09 27.26
C ASN A 478 47.84 21.86 27.54
N ASP A 479 48.48 21.78 28.71
CA ASP A 479 49.32 20.65 29.12
C ASP A 479 48.49 19.50 29.72
N PHE A 480 47.35 19.81 30.35
CA PHE A 480 46.40 18.82 30.89
C PHE A 480 45.84 17.89 29.81
N LYS A 481 45.49 18.44 28.62
CA LYS A 481 45.04 17.63 27.47
C LYS A 481 46.12 16.65 26.96
N ARG A 482 47.41 17.00 27.10
CA ARG A 482 48.54 16.11 26.77
C ARG A 482 48.77 15.04 27.84
N LEU A 483 48.62 15.38 29.11
CA LEU A 483 48.76 14.45 30.25
C LEU A 483 47.64 13.39 30.30
N ALA A 484 46.42 13.72 29.87
CA ALA A 484 45.33 12.75 29.76
C ALA A 484 45.55 11.68 28.66
N ILE A 485 46.44 11.93 27.70
CA ILE A 485 46.74 11.04 26.56
C ILE A 485 47.99 10.18 26.81
N LYS A 486 48.97 10.65 27.58
CA LYS A 486 50.15 9.86 28.00
C LYS A 486 50.04 9.53 29.49
N GLY A 487 49.65 8.29 29.78
CA GLY A 487 49.25 7.84 31.11
C GLY A 487 50.34 7.74 32.18
N ASP A 488 50.79 8.86 32.72
CA ASP A 488 51.47 8.99 34.02
C ASP A 488 51.30 10.45 34.51
N PRO A 489 50.68 10.77 35.68
CA PRO A 489 50.56 10.00 36.94
C PRO A 489 49.16 9.29 37.06
N PRO A 490 48.72 8.73 38.22
CA PRO A 490 47.80 7.58 38.25
C PRO A 490 46.46 7.89 37.58
N ARG A 491 45.97 6.93 36.78
CA ARG A 491 44.70 7.01 36.04
C ARG A 491 43.53 7.35 36.96
N LEU A 492 43.23 8.63 37.11
CA LEU A 492 41.95 9.10 37.61
C LEU A 492 40.91 8.75 36.55
N ASN A 493 40.11 7.71 36.84
CA ASN A 493 38.96 7.39 36.01
C ASN A 493 37.96 8.56 36.03
N LYS A 494 37.02 8.59 35.07
CA LYS A 494 36.08 9.71 34.87
C LYS A 494 35.35 10.10 36.17
N THR A 495 35.00 9.11 36.98
CA THR A 495 34.32 9.28 38.27
C THR A 495 35.26 9.84 39.35
N GLY A 496 36.52 9.42 39.37
CA GLY A 496 37.55 9.94 40.27
C GLY A 496 37.86 11.41 40.00
N LEU A 497 37.92 11.82 38.74
CA LEU A 497 38.12 13.22 38.36
C LEU A 497 36.91 14.08 38.79
N ALA A 498 35.68 13.60 38.57
CA ALA A 498 34.46 14.28 39.00
C ALA A 498 34.38 14.43 40.53
N ARG A 499 34.75 13.40 41.30
CA ARG A 499 34.82 13.47 42.76
C ARG A 499 35.83 14.49 43.24
N MET A 500 37.03 14.50 42.63
CA MET A 500 38.07 15.46 42.96
C MET A 500 37.58 16.91 42.73
N VAL A 501 36.92 17.19 41.60
CA VAL A 501 36.35 18.52 41.31
C VAL A 501 35.26 18.89 42.33
N ASN A 502 34.39 17.96 42.69
CA ASN A 502 33.34 18.20 43.69
C ASN A 502 33.93 18.51 45.07
N ASP A 503 34.90 17.72 45.52
CA ASP A 503 35.54 17.88 46.83
C ASP A 503 36.33 19.20 46.95
N LEU A 504 36.89 19.68 45.83
CA LEU A 504 37.59 20.96 45.75
C LEU A 504 36.62 22.14 45.78
N HIS A 505 35.53 22.06 45.01
CA HIS A 505 34.47 23.06 45.04
C HIS A 505 33.87 23.18 46.44
N TYR A 506 33.60 22.06 47.10
CA TYR A 506 33.11 22.04 48.48
C TYR A 506 34.11 22.66 49.46
N ARG A 507 35.40 22.36 49.34
CA ARG A 507 36.44 22.96 50.20
C ARG A 507 36.57 24.48 50.02
N HIS A 508 36.38 24.99 48.80
CA HIS A 508 36.59 26.41 48.50
C HIS A 508 35.32 27.26 48.70
N TYR A 509 34.14 26.71 48.40
CA TYR A 509 32.86 27.42 48.40
C TYR A 509 31.85 26.88 49.41
N GLY A 510 32.20 25.87 50.22
CA GLY A 510 31.37 25.31 51.28
C GLY A 510 30.13 24.54 50.81
N THR A 511 30.01 24.28 49.51
CA THR A 511 28.86 23.62 48.89
C THR A 511 29.30 22.67 47.78
N ASP A 512 28.53 21.61 47.55
CA ASP A 512 28.80 20.66 46.47
C ASP A 512 28.76 21.35 45.10
N PHE A 513 29.47 20.78 44.13
CA PHE A 513 29.42 21.26 42.76
C PHE A 513 27.98 21.12 42.24
N PRO A 514 27.44 22.10 41.50
CA PRO A 514 26.02 22.15 41.12
C PRO A 514 25.56 21.05 40.13
N LEU A 515 26.41 20.07 39.81
CA LEU A 515 26.10 18.90 38.99
C LEU A 515 26.33 17.62 39.79
N THR A 516 25.50 16.60 39.54
CA THR A 516 25.73 15.26 40.11
C THR A 516 27.05 14.69 39.60
N LEU A 517 27.68 13.80 40.38
CA LEU A 517 28.97 13.19 40.01
C LEU A 517 28.94 12.53 38.62
N ASN A 518 27.83 11.89 38.24
CA ASN A 518 27.68 11.29 36.92
C ASN A 518 27.59 12.33 35.81
N ALA A 519 26.83 13.41 36.01
CA ALA A 519 26.73 14.51 35.05
C ALA A 519 28.06 15.26 34.90
N LEU A 520 28.78 15.48 36.01
CA LEU A 520 30.10 16.09 36.02
C LEU A 520 31.16 15.23 35.32
N ALA A 521 31.11 13.90 35.51
CA ALA A 521 32.00 12.96 34.81
C ALA A 521 31.74 12.91 33.29
N ALA A 522 30.48 13.00 32.86
CA ALA A 522 30.12 13.11 31.45
C ALA A 522 30.64 14.44 30.86
N LEU A 523 30.33 15.56 31.52
CA LEU A 523 30.74 16.91 31.12
C LEU A 523 32.26 17.04 30.87
N LEU A 524 33.06 16.46 31.77
CA LEU A 524 34.53 16.50 31.72
C LEU A 524 35.12 15.62 30.61
N THR A 525 34.36 14.67 30.06
CA THR A 525 34.89 13.65 29.14
C THR A 525 34.24 13.64 27.75
N GLU A 526 33.25 14.49 27.50
CA GLU A 526 32.73 14.75 26.17
C GLU A 526 33.79 15.47 25.30
N ASN A 527 34.31 14.75 24.31
CA ASN A 527 35.09 15.29 23.20
C ASN A 527 34.17 16.11 22.28
N GLY A 528 34.05 17.40 22.56
CA GLY A 528 33.41 18.35 21.66
C GLY A 528 34.45 19.03 20.79
N ASP A 529 34.45 18.74 19.49
CA ASP A 529 35.00 19.61 18.45
C ASP A 529 34.23 20.93 18.45
N GLY A 530 34.66 21.87 19.28
CA GLY A 530 34.09 23.20 19.38
C GLY A 530 35.21 24.18 19.64
N LYS A 531 35.49 25.03 18.65
CA LYS A 531 36.32 26.24 18.81
C LYS A 531 35.89 26.95 20.09
N LEU A 532 36.79 27.02 21.08
CA LEU A 532 36.67 27.98 22.18
C LEU A 532 36.83 29.36 21.55
N LEU A 533 35.74 30.12 21.50
CA LEU A 533 35.81 31.58 21.46
C LEU A 533 36.50 32.03 22.75
N ILE A 534 37.49 32.90 22.56
CA ILE A 534 38.37 33.49 23.59
C ILE A 534 37.55 34.21 24.65
#